data_AF-A0A0C3F2J0-F1
#
_entry.id   AF-A0A0C3F2J0-F1
#
_cell.length_a   1.000
_cell.length_b   1.000
_cell.length_c   1.000
_cell.angle_alpha   90.00
_cell.angle_beta   90.00
_cell.angle_gamma   90.00
#
_symmetry.space_group_name_H-M   'P 1'
#
loop_
_entity.id
_entity.type
_entity.pdbx_description
1 polymer ?
#
loop_
_entity_poly.entity_id
_entity_poly.type
_entity_poly.pdbx_seq_one_letter_code
_entity_poly.pdbx_strand_id
1 'polypeptide(L)' 'LIFLPSYSPDYDPIEQAFSSIKAFLYHNWFDKTLNCIDKACQNITFDKVIRYFRASGYTV' A
#
# COMPACT_ATOMS: atom_id res chain seq x y z
N LEU A 1 19.28 -6.58 -3.10
CA LEU A 1 19.05 -5.34 -2.34
C LEU A 1 19.16 -4.18 -3.31
N ILE A 2 18.07 -3.42 -3.51
CA ILE A 2 18.08 -2.18 -4.29
C ILE A 2 18.32 -1.05 -3.29
N PHE A 3 19.26 -0.15 -3.58
CA PHE A 3 19.57 0.98 -2.72
C PHE A 3 18.39 1.97 -2.75
N LEU A 4 17.78 2.21 -1.59
CA LEU A 4 16.78 3.26 -1.41
C LEU A 4 17.49 4.48 -0.80
N PRO A 5 17.56 5.63 -1.50
CA PRO A 5 18.11 6.84 -0.90
C PRO A 5 17.27 7.27 0.32
N SER A 6 17.92 7.77 1.36
CA SER A 6 17.26 8.22 2.59
C SER A 6 16.14 9.23 2.28
N TYR A 7 15.00 9.08 2.95
CA TYR A 7 13.82 9.96 2.82
C TYR A 7 13.25 10.08 1.40
N SER A 8 13.23 8.97 0.64
CA SER A 8 12.52 8.93 -0.65
C SER A 8 11.26 8.06 -0.59
N PRO A 9 10.21 8.48 0.14
CA PRO A 9 8.97 7.71 0.28
C PRO A 9 8.29 7.45 -1.07
N ASP A 10 8.47 8.33 -2.05
CA ASP A 10 7.91 8.18 -3.39
C ASP A 10 8.51 6.96 -4.15
N TYR A 11 9.76 6.60 -3.85
CA TYR A 11 10.42 5.43 -4.43
C TYR A 11 10.18 4.15 -3.64
N ASP A 12 9.40 4.17 -2.56
CA ASP A 12 9.07 2.95 -1.81
C ASP A 12 7.62 2.50 -2.10
N PRO A 13 7.41 1.37 -2.81
CA PRO A 13 6.07 0.90 -3.12
C PRO A 13 5.28 0.51 -1.87
N ILE A 14 5.95 0.29 -0.73
CA ILE A 14 5.27 0.00 0.54
C ILE A 14 4.45 1.19 1.04
N GLU A 15 4.88 2.42 0.77
CA GLU A 15 4.18 3.64 1.18
C GLU A 15 2.83 3.77 0.45
N GLN A 16 2.79 3.35 -0.82
CA GLN A 16 1.54 3.31 -1.60
C GLN A 16 0.58 2.23 -1.08
N ALA A 17 1.11 1.06 -0.70
CA ALA A 17 0.31 0.00 -0.09
C ALA A 17 -0.28 0.45 1.27
N PHE A 18 0.54 1.05 2.15
CA PHE A 18 0.07 1.59 3.42
C PHE A 18 -0.93 2.73 3.26
N SER A 19 -0.74 3.60 2.26
CA SER A 19 -1.69 4.65 1.92
C SER A 19 -3.04 4.06 1.49
N SER A 20 -3.04 2.99 0.68
CA SER A 20 -4.28 2.31 0.28
C SER A 20 -4.99 1.64 1.47
N ILE A 21 -4.25 1.04 2.39
CA ILE A 21 -4.81 0.45 3.62
C ILE A 21 -5.43 1.54 4.49
N LYS A 22 -4.70 2.64 4.71
CA LYS A 22 -5.17 3.79 5.49
C LYS A 22 -6.45 4.38 4.89
N ALA A 23 -6.52 4.56 3.58
CA ALA A 23 -7.70 5.05 2.88
C ALA A 23 -8.91 4.11 3.05
N PHE A 24 -8.69 2.79 2.96
CA PHE A 24 -9.74 1.80 3.19
C PHE A 24 -10.29 1.88 4.62
N LEU A 25 -9.40 1.93 5.62
CA LEU A 25 -9.80 2.04 7.03
C LEU A 25 -10.52 3.35 7.32
N TYR A 26 -10.10 4.46 6.70
CA TYR A 26 -10.78 5.75 6.83
C TYR A 26 -12.20 5.71 6.26
N HIS A 27 -12.40 5.06 5.11
CA HIS A 27 -13.75 4.91 4.53
C HIS A 27 -14.65 3.99 5.37
N ASN A 28 -14.06 3.02 6.07
CA ASN A 28 -14.75 2.08 6.94
C ASN A 28 -14.58 2.41 8.43
N TRP A 29 -14.40 3.69 8.78
CA TRP A 29 -14.02 4.15 10.12
C TRP A 29 -14.99 3.71 11.24
N PHE A 30 -16.24 3.41 10.89
CA PHE A 30 -17.28 2.92 11.80
C PHE A 30 -17.07 1.45 12.20
N ASP A 31 -16.39 0.65 11.38
CA ASP A 31 -16.09 -0.75 11.67
C ASP A 31 -14.83 -0.82 12.56
N LYS A 32 -15.03 -1.11 13.84
CA LYS A 32 -13.96 -1.26 14.84
C LYS A 32 -13.48 -2.70 15.00
N THR A 33 -13.93 -3.62 14.15
CA THR A 33 -13.54 -5.03 14.22
C THR A 33 -12.17 -5.25 13.57
N LEU A 34 -11.46 -6.30 14.00
CA LEU A 34 -10.21 -6.72 13.35
C LEU A 34 -10.44 -7.19 11.91
N ASN A 35 -11.66 -7.61 11.57
CA ASN A 35 -12.04 -8.00 10.21
C ASN A 35 -11.91 -6.84 9.21
N CYS A 36 -12.08 -5.59 9.67
CA CYS A 36 -11.86 -4.41 8.83
C CYS A 36 -10.39 -4.31 8.37
N ILE A 37 -9.44 -4.65 9.26
CA ILE A 37 -8.00 -4.67 8.96
C ILE A 37 -7.68 -5.79 7.97
N ASP A 38 -8.22 -7.01 8.19
CA ASP A 38 -8.04 -8.13 7.27
C ASP A 38 -8.56 -7.79 5.85
N LYS A 39 -9.76 -7.23 5.74
CA LYS A 39 -10.32 -6.74 4.48
C LYS A 39 -9.46 -5.66 3.83
N ALA A 40 -8.88 -4.75 4.61
CA ALA A 40 -7.99 -3.71 4.11
C ALA A 40 -6.72 -4.31 3.47
N CYS A 41 -6.17 -5.35 4.10
CA CYS A 41 -5.02 -6.11 3.55
C CYS A 41 -5.43 -6.89 2.29
N GLN A 42 -6.58 -7.58 2.29
CA GLN A 42 -7.07 -8.33 1.13
C GLN A 42 -7.44 -7.43 -0.07
N ASN A 43 -7.71 -6.14 0.17
CA ASN A 43 -7.93 -5.16 -0.88
C ASN A 43 -6.65 -4.85 -1.69
N ILE A 44 -5.47 -5.27 -1.22
CA ILE A 44 -4.21 -5.16 -1.96
C ILE A 44 -4.09 -6.35 -2.92
N THR A 45 -4.55 -6.16 -4.16
CA THR A 45 -4.47 -7.18 -5.21
C THR A 45 -3.11 -7.18 -5.90
N PHE A 46 -2.78 -8.27 -6.60
CA PHE A 46 -1.55 -8.38 -7.40
C PHE A 46 -1.41 -7.24 -8.43
N ASP A 47 -2.50 -6.86 -9.11
CA ASP A 47 -2.51 -5.74 -10.05
C ASP A 47 -2.12 -4.41 -9.38
N LYS A 48 -2.64 -4.15 -8.17
CA LYS A 48 -2.24 -2.96 -7.40
C LYS A 48 -0.76 -3.00 -7.03
N VAL A 49 -0.25 -4.16 -6.61
CA VAL A 49 1.17 -4.32 -6.28
C VAL A 49 2.03 -3.98 -7.50
N ILE A 50 1.73 -4.52 -8.67
CA ILE A 50 2.45 -4.20 -9.91
C ILE A 50 2.42 -2.70 -10.20
N ARG A 51 1.27 -2.03 -10.00
CA ARG A 51 1.17 -0.58 -10.18
C ARG A 51 2.01 0.20 -9.17
N TYR A 52 2.07 -0.23 -7.92
CA TYR A 52 2.89 0.43 -6.89
C TYR A 52 4.37 0.35 -7.24
N PHE A 53 4.86 -0.83 -7.63
CA PHE A 53 6.23 -0.99 -8.11
C PHE A 53 6.53 -0.10 -9.32
N ARG A 54 5.63 -0.06 -10.32
CA ARG A 54 5.80 0.82 -11.50
C ARG A 54 5.80 2.30 -11.13
N ALA A 55 4.91 2.72 -10.24
CA ALA A 55 4.81 4.10 -9.80
C ALA A 55 6.06 4.56 -9.01
N SER A 56 6.71 3.63 -8.30
CA SER A 56 7.99 3.87 -7.63
C SER A 56 9.22 3.69 -8.54
N GLY A 57 9.02 3.50 -9.85
CA GLY A 57 10.11 3.44 -10.84
C GLY A 57 10.73 2.05 -11.04
N TYR A 58 10.15 1.00 -10.47
CA TYR A 58 10.63 -0.37 -10.66
C TYR A 58 10.07 -0.97 -11.95
N THR A 59 10.91 -1.73 -12.66
CA THR A 59 10.47 -2.57 -13.78
C THR A 59 10.05 -3.93 -13.22
N VAL A 60 8.76 -4.25 -13.36
CA VAL A 60 8.10 -5.48 -12.88
C VAL A 60 7.33 -6.17 -13.99
#